data_AF-A0A7X5N4R7-F1
#
_entry.id   AF-A0A7X5N4R7-F1
#
_cell.length_a   1.000
_cell.length_b   1.000
_cell.length_c   1.000
_cell.angle_alpha   90.00
_cell.angle_beta   90.00
_cell.angle_gamma   90.00
#
_symmetry.space_group_name_H-M   'P 1'
#
loop_
_entity.id
_entity.type
_entity.pdbx_description
1 polymer ?
#
loop_
_entity_poly.entity_id
_entity_poly.type
_entity_poly.pdbx_seq_one_letter_code
_entity_poly.pdbx_strand_id
1 'polypeptide(L)'
;ACAQAGIDHVASEQIAQEQWVKYSFLTALAAATCLMRAPVGAIVATDDGRALINGLYNECLWAADAAGQPIPEAARAKALQTLLQVDSPLKASMLR
;
A
#
# COMPACT_ATOMS: atom_id res chain seq x y z
N ALA A 1 29.30 5.62 -4.50
CA ALA A 1 28.65 5.98 -3.22
C ALA A 1 27.95 4.77 -2.58
N CYS A 2 26.76 4.32 -3.02
CA CYS A 2 26.03 3.22 -2.34
C CYS A 2 26.83 1.92 -2.23
N ALA A 3 27.44 1.45 -3.33
CA ALA A 3 28.31 0.27 -3.31
C ALA A 3 29.50 0.42 -2.34
N GLN A 4 30.17 1.58 -2.33
CA GLN A 4 31.28 1.87 -1.43
C GLN A 4 30.85 1.93 0.04
N ALA A 5 29.60 2.30 0.31
CA ALA A 5 29.02 2.34 1.64
C ALA A 5 28.43 0.99 2.10
N GLY A 6 28.48 -0.06 1.28
CA GLY A 6 27.92 -1.38 1.61
C GLY A 6 26.39 -1.40 1.70
N ILE A 7 25.70 -0.49 0.98
CA ILE A 7 24.24 -0.41 0.97
C ILE A 7 23.72 -1.22 -0.22
N ASP A 8 22.80 -2.16 0.04
CA ASP A 8 22.06 -2.87 -1.01
C ASP A 8 21.31 -1.88 -1.89
N HIS A 9 21.54 -1.95 -3.20
CA HIS A 9 20.98 -0.98 -4.15
C HIS A 9 20.75 -1.62 -5.52
N VAL A 10 19.76 -1.08 -6.23
CA VAL A 10 19.47 -1.36 -7.62
C VAL A 10 19.12 -0.02 -8.28
N ALA A 11 19.73 0.27 -9.42
CA ALA A 11 19.33 1.41 -10.25
C ALA A 11 18.18 0.96 -11.16
N SER A 12 17.03 1.60 -11.04
CA SER A 12 15.84 1.30 -11.84
C SER A 12 15.54 2.45 -12.79
N GLU A 13 15.38 2.13 -14.07
CA GLU A 13 14.87 3.08 -15.08
C GLU A 13 13.36 3.35 -14.90
N GLN A 14 12.67 2.52 -14.10
CA GLN A 14 11.24 2.60 -13.81
C GLN A 14 10.97 3.03 -12.37
N ILE A 15 11.89 3.79 -11.77
CA ILE A 15 11.81 4.20 -10.36
C ILE A 15 10.52 4.98 -10.03
N ALA A 16 9.94 5.69 -11.01
CA ALA A 16 8.66 6.36 -10.83
C ALA A 16 7.52 5.36 -10.58
N GLN A 17 7.43 4.29 -11.37
CA GLN A 17 6.41 3.25 -11.18
C GLN A 17 6.62 2.51 -9.85
N GLU A 18 7.87 2.19 -9.51
CA GLU A 18 8.19 1.55 -8.22
C GLU A 18 7.79 2.43 -7.02
N GLN A 19 7.95 3.74 -7.13
CA GLN A 19 7.46 4.68 -6.12
C GLN A 19 5.93 4.66 -6.04
N TRP A 20 5.21 4.62 -7.16
CA TRP A 20 3.75 4.52 -7.18
C TRP A 20 3.23 3.20 -6.61
N VAL A 21 3.93 2.08 -6.84
CA VAL A 21 3.63 0.79 -6.19
C VAL A 21 3.69 0.93 -4.67
N LYS A 22 4.74 1.57 -4.14
CA LYS A 22 4.87 1.79 -2.70
C LYS A 22 3.85 2.82 -2.18
N TYR A 23 3.66 3.91 -2.90
CA TYR A 23 2.77 5.01 -2.51
C TYR A 23 1.32 4.55 -2.44
N SER A 24 0.80 3.86 -3.46
CA SER A 24 -0.58 3.36 -3.48
C SER A 24 -0.89 2.44 -2.30
N PHE A 25 0.03 1.53 -1.97
CA PHE A 25 -0.09 0.65 -0.80
C PHE A 25 -0.09 1.45 0.51
N LEU A 26 0.89 2.33 0.71
CA LEU A 26 1.03 3.08 1.97
C LEU A 26 -0.12 4.06 2.19
N THR A 27 -0.61 4.71 1.13
CA THR A 27 -1.72 5.65 1.20
C THR A 27 -3.01 4.94 1.59
N ALA A 28 -3.33 3.80 0.97
CA ALA A 28 -4.50 3.00 1.37
C ALA A 28 -4.40 2.47 2.81
N LEU A 29 -3.22 1.95 3.21
CA LEU A 29 -2.96 1.50 4.58
C LEU A 29 -3.14 2.63 5.60
N ALA A 30 -2.55 3.80 5.33
CA ALA A 30 -2.64 4.95 6.21
C ALA A 30 -4.07 5.48 6.29
N ALA A 31 -4.76 5.63 5.17
CA ALA A 31 -6.16 6.07 5.14
C ALA A 31 -7.04 5.14 5.98
N ALA A 32 -6.99 3.82 5.75
CA ALA A 32 -7.79 2.86 6.48
C ALA A 32 -7.49 2.87 7.98
N THR A 33 -6.22 2.75 8.35
CA THR A 33 -5.81 2.63 9.76
C THR A 33 -6.02 3.92 10.55
N CYS A 34 -5.76 5.10 9.95
CA CYS A 34 -6.02 6.39 10.61
C CYS A 34 -7.51 6.68 10.74
N LEU A 35 -8.32 6.43 9.71
CA LEU A 35 -9.77 6.68 9.74
C LEU A 35 -10.46 5.81 10.79
N MET A 36 -10.17 4.51 10.79
CA MET A 36 -10.77 3.54 11.72
C MET A 36 -10.07 3.49 13.08
N ARG A 37 -8.91 4.16 13.21
CA ARG A 37 -8.03 4.12 14.39
C ARG A 37 -7.72 2.70 14.88
N ALA A 38 -7.53 1.76 13.95
CA ALA A 38 -7.40 0.33 14.23
C ALA A 38 -6.35 -0.34 13.33
N PRO A 39 -5.78 -1.51 13.73
CA PRO A 39 -4.95 -2.32 12.86
C PRO A 39 -5.76 -2.98 11.73
N VAL A 40 -5.09 -3.36 10.65
CA VAL A 40 -5.70 -3.95 9.45
C VAL A 40 -6.63 -5.12 9.77
N GLY A 41 -6.21 -6.08 10.61
CA GLY A 41 -7.03 -7.25 10.93
C GLY A 41 -8.34 -6.89 11.63
N ALA A 42 -8.31 -5.92 12.55
CA ALA A 42 -9.51 -5.45 13.23
C ALA A 42 -10.47 -4.71 12.30
N ILE A 43 -9.94 -3.97 11.31
CA ILE A 43 -10.76 -3.35 10.26
C ILE A 43 -11.39 -4.43 9.38
N VAL A 44 -10.59 -5.39 8.89
CA VAL A 44 -11.06 -6.49 8.03
C VAL A 44 -12.17 -7.33 8.69
N ALA A 45 -12.16 -7.43 10.02
CA ALA A 45 -13.17 -8.17 10.79
C ALA A 45 -14.52 -7.45 10.94
N THR A 46 -14.64 -6.18 10.53
CA THR A 46 -15.93 -5.48 10.50
C THR A 46 -16.74 -5.87 9.25
N ASP A 47 -18.05 -5.64 9.30
CA ASP A 47 -18.97 -6.00 8.20
C ASP A 47 -18.53 -5.39 6.85
N ASP A 48 -18.11 -4.12 6.84
CA ASP A 48 -17.75 -3.38 5.63
C ASP A 48 -16.23 -3.19 5.42
N GLY A 49 -15.39 -3.68 6.33
CA GLY A 49 -13.97 -3.34 6.36
C GLY A 49 -13.19 -3.74 5.11
N ARG A 50 -13.52 -4.90 4.54
CA ARG A 50 -12.92 -5.35 3.27
C ARG A 50 -13.34 -4.45 2.11
N ALA A 51 -14.60 -4.03 2.06
CA ALA A 51 -15.08 -3.13 1.01
C ALA A 51 -14.43 -1.75 1.11
N LEU A 52 -14.32 -1.21 2.33
CA LEU A 52 -13.62 0.05 2.61
C LEU A 52 -12.17 0.02 2.11
N ILE A 53 -11.40 -1.00 2.50
CA ILE A 53 -9.97 -1.10 2.12
C ILE A 53 -9.80 -1.27 0.60
N ASN A 54 -10.65 -2.07 -0.04
CA ASN A 54 -10.63 -2.22 -1.50
C ASN A 54 -10.97 -0.89 -2.20
N GLY A 55 -11.95 -0.14 -1.71
CA GLY A 55 -12.31 1.19 -2.23
C GLY A 55 -11.13 2.16 -2.17
N LEU A 56 -10.51 2.30 -0.99
CA LEU A 56 -9.34 3.16 -0.78
C LEU A 56 -8.17 2.77 -1.68
N TYR A 57 -7.90 1.47 -1.85
CA TYR A 57 -6.83 1.02 -2.73
C TYR A 57 -7.17 1.28 -4.21
N ASN A 58 -8.42 1.06 -4.63
CA ASN A 58 -8.86 1.35 -6.00
C ASN A 58 -8.73 2.83 -6.36
N GLU A 59 -9.04 3.75 -5.45
CA GLU A 59 -8.79 5.19 -5.66
C GLU A 59 -7.30 5.47 -5.91
N CYS A 60 -6.42 4.81 -5.17
CA CYS A 60 -4.97 4.92 -5.38
C CYS A 60 -4.53 4.37 -6.73
N LEU A 61 -5.16 3.28 -7.21
CA LEU A 61 -4.90 2.73 -8.54
C LEU A 61 -5.32 3.70 -9.65
N TRP A 62 -6.50 4.30 -9.53
CA TRP A 62 -6.96 5.32 -10.48
C TRP A 62 -6.03 6.54 -10.52
N ALA A 63 -5.54 6.99 -9.36
CA ALA A 63 -4.57 8.08 -9.30
C ALA A 63 -3.25 7.72 -9.99
N ALA A 64 -2.76 6.50 -9.79
CA ALA A 64 -1.54 6.01 -10.42
C ALA A 64 -1.70 5.88 -11.95
N ASP A 65 -2.83 5.35 -12.43
CA ASP A 65 -3.16 5.26 -13.85
C ASP A 65 -3.23 6.65 -14.49
N ALA A 66 -3.92 7.60 -13.85
CA ALA A 66 -4.01 8.98 -14.32
C ALA A 66 -2.65 9.69 -14.36
N ALA A 67 -1.71 9.29 -13.50
CA ALA A 67 -0.33 9.78 -13.50
C ALA A 67 0.57 9.08 -14.54
N GLY A 68 0.04 8.16 -15.34
CA GLY A 68 0.80 7.38 -16.32
C GLY A 68 1.72 6.32 -15.69
N GLN A 69 1.40 5.88 -14.46
CA GLN A 69 2.20 4.95 -13.67
C GLN A 69 1.33 3.78 -13.19
N PRO A 70 0.72 3.00 -14.11
CA PRO A 70 -0.20 1.92 -13.74
C PRO A 70 0.50 0.89 -12.85
N ILE A 71 -0.19 0.44 -11.79
CA ILE A 71 0.38 -0.53 -10.84
C ILE A 71 0.32 -1.94 -11.45
N PRO A 72 1.46 -2.65 -11.60
CA PRO A 72 1.45 -4.01 -12.14
C PRO A 72 0.60 -4.98 -11.31
N GLU A 73 -0.09 -5.92 -11.98
CA GLU A 73 -1.03 -6.84 -11.33
C GLU A 73 -0.40 -7.64 -10.18
N ALA A 74 0.84 -8.11 -10.35
CA ALA A 74 1.55 -8.82 -9.28
C ALA A 74 1.76 -7.96 -8.02
N ALA A 75 2.01 -6.66 -8.20
CA ALA A 75 2.14 -5.72 -7.08
C ALA A 75 0.78 -5.42 -6.43
N ARG A 76 -0.30 -5.33 -7.24
CA ARG A 76 -1.68 -5.18 -6.73
C ARG A 76 -2.09 -6.37 -5.88
N ALA A 77 -1.86 -7.59 -6.38
CA ALA A 77 -2.16 -8.82 -5.65
C ALA A 77 -1.41 -8.89 -4.31
N LYS A 78 -0.11 -8.55 -4.30
CA LYS A 78 0.70 -8.50 -3.08
C LYS A 78 0.21 -7.45 -2.08
N ALA A 79 -0.15 -6.25 -2.57
CA ALA A 79 -0.72 -5.20 -1.73
C ALA A 79 -2.02 -5.65 -1.08
N LEU A 80 -2.96 -6.21 -1.86
CA LEU A 80 -4.24 -6.70 -1.36
C LEU A 80 -4.09 -7.88 -0.38
N GLN A 81 -3.13 -8.78 -0.61
CA GLN A 81 -2.82 -9.85 0.34
C GLN A 81 -2.48 -9.29 1.73
N THR A 82 -1.73 -8.19 1.78
CA THR A 82 -1.33 -7.55 3.05
C THR A 82 -2.46 -6.68 3.62
N LEU A 83 -3.11 -5.88 2.78
CA LEU A 83 -4.17 -4.94 3.17
C LEU A 83 -5.45 -5.64 3.62
N LEU A 84 -5.68 -6.88 3.21
CA LEU A 84 -6.86 -7.68 3.58
C LEU A 84 -6.52 -8.87 4.48
N GLN A 85 -5.31 -8.89 5.04
CA GLN A 85 -4.88 -9.98 5.92
C GLN A 85 -5.69 -9.97 7.21
N VAL A 86 -6.43 -11.06 7.44
CA VAL A 86 -7.15 -11.33 8.68
C VAL A 86 -6.18 -11.37 9.87
N ASP A 87 -6.60 -10.84 11.01
CA ASP A 87 -5.83 -10.76 12.26
C ASP A 87 -4.47 -10.03 12.15
N SER A 88 -4.25 -9.27 11.07
CA SER A 88 -3.03 -8.49 10.89
C SER A 88 -2.89 -7.39 11.95
N PRO A 89 -1.77 -7.34 12.70
CA PRO A 89 -1.49 -6.26 13.64
C PRO A 89 -1.00 -4.98 12.96
N LEU A 90 -0.88 -5.00 11.62
CA LEU A 90 -0.29 -3.92 10.84
C LEU A 90 -1.08 -2.61 11.01
N LYS A 91 -0.33 -1.54 11.28
CA LYS A 91 -0.80 -0.14 11.30
C LYS A 91 0.18 0.72 10.51
N ALA A 92 -0.30 1.75 9.84
CA ALA A 92 0.59 2.76 9.29
C ALA A 92 1.30 3.50 10.44
N SER A 93 2.55 3.91 10.23
CA SER A 93 3.30 4.74 11.18
C SER A 93 2.66 6.12 11.43
N MET A 94 1.77 6.55 10.53
CA MET A 94 0.97 7.77 10.64
C MET A 94 -0.10 7.66 11.74
N LEU A 95 -0.60 6.45 12.02
CA LEU A 95 -1.47 6.19 13.16
C LEU A 95 -0.60 6.13 14.43
N ARG A 96 -0.62 7.22 15.20
CA ARG A 96 0.09 7.37 16.47
C ARG A 96 -0.89 7.50 17.63
#